data_AF-A0A1Z5KMR6-F1
#
_entry.id   AF-A0A1Z5KMR6-F1
#
_cell.length_a   1.000
_cell.length_b   1.000
_cell.length_c   1.000
_cell.angle_alpha   90.00
_cell.angle_beta   90.00
_cell.angle_gamma   90.00
#
_symmetry.space_group_name_H-M   'P 1'
#
loop_
_entity.id
_entity.type
_entity.pdbx_description
1 polymer ?
#
loop_
_entity_poly.entity_id
_entity_poly.type
_entity_poly.pdbx_seq_one_letter_code
_entity_poly.pdbx_strand_id
1 'polypeptide(L)'
;MSLPGFQRTSLQLYRDCLRLIQHVAPGRSAKNTALRQTVRQQFARNRDLTDEEAIQNAQTNAVRALSNYLLAAQASTDKKVGSAMKDYTMRSMKEAKSIKHDVNKKDS
;
A
#
# COMPACT_ATOMS: atom_id res chain seq x y z
N MET A 1 18.30 23.77 5.42
CA MET A 1 17.89 23.53 6.82
C MET A 1 16.78 22.48 6.77
N SER A 2 17.05 21.22 7.12
CA SER A 2 16.04 20.14 7.11
C SER A 2 16.08 19.40 8.44
N LEU A 3 14.92 19.25 9.07
CA LEU A 3 14.75 18.76 10.43
C LEU A 3 15.09 17.25 10.53
N PRO A 4 15.74 16.80 11.61
CA PRO A 4 16.05 15.38 11.85
C PRO A 4 14.80 14.63 12.32
N GLY A 5 13.80 14.50 11.43
CA GLY A 5 12.55 13.80 11.71
C GLY A 5 12.52 12.46 10.99
N PHE A 6 13.07 11.40 11.61
CA PHE A 6 12.76 9.99 11.35
C PHE A 6 12.61 9.58 9.86
N GLN A 7 13.48 10.05 8.98
CA GLN A 7 13.46 9.60 7.58
C GLN A 7 14.10 8.21 7.52
N ARG A 8 13.27 7.15 7.51
CA ARG A 8 13.77 5.79 7.28
C ARG A 8 14.55 5.79 5.98
N THR A 9 15.77 5.28 6.01
CA THR A 9 16.56 5.18 4.79
C THR A 9 15.87 4.22 3.82
N SER A 10 16.12 4.40 2.52
CA SER A 10 15.59 3.50 1.47
C SER A 10 15.90 2.02 1.77
N LEU A 11 17.07 1.74 2.35
CA LEU A 11 17.47 0.41 2.83
C LEU A 11 16.59 -0.11 3.99
N GLN A 12 16.27 0.73 4.96
CA GLN A 12 15.39 0.33 6.08
C GLN A 12 13.99 0.00 5.55
N LEU A 13 13.46 0.86 4.66
CA LEU A 13 12.16 0.64 4.02
C LEU A 13 12.12 -0.65 3.20
N TYR A 14 13.18 -0.94 2.44
CA TYR A 14 13.32 -2.19 1.71
C TYR A 14 13.26 -3.42 2.62
N ARG A 15 13.98 -3.39 3.75
CA ARG A 15 13.98 -4.49 4.74
C ARG A 15 12.61 -4.66 5.38
N ASP A 16 11.92 -3.58 5.69
CA ASP A 16 10.57 -3.61 6.25
C ASP A 16 9.57 -4.21 5.27
N CYS A 17 9.65 -3.86 3.99
CA CYS A 17 8.85 -4.51 2.94
C CYS A 17 9.08 -6.03 2.88
N LEU A 18 10.34 -6.49 2.98
CA LEU A 18 10.65 -7.92 2.96
C LEU A 18 10.17 -8.66 4.22
N ARG A 19 10.28 -8.03 5.40
CA ARG A 19 9.74 -8.60 6.65
C ARG A 19 8.23 -8.73 6.59
N LEU A 20 7.55 -7.71 6.07
CA LEU A 20 6.11 -7.74 5.87
C LEU A 20 5.72 -8.91 4.97
N ILE A 21 6.40 -9.10 3.82
CA ILE A 21 6.14 -10.24 2.92
C ILE A 21 6.27 -11.59 3.64
N GLN A 22 7.23 -11.73 4.55
CA GLN A 22 7.40 -12.95 5.34
C GLN A 22 6.19 -13.23 6.25
N HIS A 23 5.51 -12.19 6.74
CA HIS A 23 4.27 -12.32 7.50
C HIS A 23 3.05 -12.53 6.60
N VAL A 24 3.00 -11.88 5.43
CA VAL A 24 1.91 -11.98 4.44
C VAL A 24 1.77 -13.37 3.84
N ALA A 25 2.91 -13.92 3.44
CA ALA A 25 3.00 -15.14 2.67
C ALA A 25 4.14 -15.96 3.26
N PRO A 26 3.95 -16.57 4.44
CA PRO A 26 5.00 -17.34 5.08
C PRO A 26 5.47 -18.49 4.19
N GLY A 27 6.75 -18.85 4.35
CA GLY A 27 7.39 -19.91 3.59
C GLY A 27 7.70 -19.56 2.13
N ARG A 28 8.05 -20.57 1.34
CA ARG A 28 8.35 -20.45 -0.10
C ARG A 28 7.10 -20.69 -0.95
N SER A 29 6.09 -19.85 -0.77
CA SER A 29 4.91 -19.88 -1.66
C SER A 29 5.18 -19.08 -2.94
N ALA A 30 4.49 -19.43 -4.05
CA ALA A 30 4.54 -18.66 -5.29
C ALA A 30 4.18 -17.19 -5.06
N LYS A 31 3.22 -16.93 -4.14
CA LYS A 31 2.85 -15.59 -3.69
C LYS A 31 4.00 -14.84 -3.02
N ASN A 32 4.75 -15.49 -2.12
CA ASN A 32 5.92 -14.90 -1.47
C ASN A 32 6.97 -14.48 -2.51
N THR A 33 7.29 -15.38 -3.43
CA THR A 33 8.28 -15.14 -4.50
C THR A 33 7.87 -13.96 -5.38
N ALA A 34 6.62 -13.93 -5.83
CA ALA A 34 6.07 -12.84 -6.64
C ALA A 34 6.15 -11.50 -5.90
N LEU A 35 5.71 -11.45 -4.63
CA LEU A 35 5.76 -10.22 -3.84
C LEU A 35 7.19 -9.71 -3.62
N ARG A 36 8.14 -10.61 -3.31
CA ARG A 36 9.56 -10.25 -3.18
C ARG A 36 10.13 -9.71 -4.48
N GLN A 37 9.77 -10.31 -5.61
CA GLN A 37 10.20 -9.86 -6.92
C GLN A 37 9.63 -8.46 -7.24
N THR A 38 8.34 -8.22 -6.97
CA THR A 38 7.72 -6.91 -7.17
C THR A 38 8.41 -5.83 -6.34
N VAL A 39 8.68 -6.08 -5.05
CA VAL A 39 9.41 -5.11 -4.22
C VAL A 39 10.80 -4.85 -4.78
N ARG A 40 11.54 -5.88 -5.17
CA ARG A 40 12.86 -5.72 -5.80
C ARG A 40 12.79 -4.88 -7.07
N GLN A 41 11.83 -5.14 -7.95
CA GLN A 41 11.65 -4.40 -9.19
C GLN A 41 11.35 -2.91 -8.93
N GLN A 42 10.49 -2.60 -7.97
CA GLN A 42 10.16 -1.20 -7.64
C GLN A 42 11.37 -0.45 -7.07
N PHE A 43 12.16 -1.08 -6.19
CA PHE A 43 13.37 -0.46 -5.67
C PHE A 43 14.48 -0.35 -6.73
N ALA A 44 14.60 -1.33 -7.62
CA ALA A 44 15.55 -1.28 -8.74
C ALA A 44 15.18 -0.19 -9.74
N ARG A 45 13.89 -0.05 -10.08
CA ARG A 45 13.39 0.99 -10.99
C ARG A 45 13.67 2.40 -10.48
N ASN A 46 13.63 2.59 -9.17
CA ASN A 46 13.83 3.89 -8.51
C ASN A 46 15.26 4.08 -7.96
N ARG A 47 16.18 3.18 -8.32
CA ARG A 47 17.58 3.15 -7.83
C ARG A 47 18.34 4.44 -8.12
N ASP A 48 18.17 4.96 -9.34
CA ASP A 48 18.94 6.09 -9.85
C ASP A 48 18.18 7.42 -9.66
N LEU A 49 17.10 7.43 -8.86
CA LEU A 49 16.45 8.66 -8.45
C LEU A 49 17.42 9.48 -7.59
N THR A 50 17.73 10.69 -8.05
CA THR A 50 18.58 11.66 -7.35
C THR A 50 17.79 12.85 -6.83
N ASP A 51 16.59 13.08 -7.34
CA ASP A 51 15.70 14.16 -6.91
C ASP A 51 15.09 13.86 -5.54
N GLU A 52 15.24 14.77 -4.59
CA GLU A 52 14.78 14.60 -3.22
C GLU A 52 13.26 14.46 -3.13
N GLU A 53 12.51 15.24 -3.93
CA GLU A 53 11.05 15.19 -3.92
C GLU A 53 10.53 13.86 -4.49
N ALA A 54 11.10 13.39 -5.60
CA ALA A 54 10.78 12.09 -6.18
C ALA A 54 11.08 10.93 -5.22
N ILE A 55 12.20 10.99 -4.49
CA ILE A 55 12.56 9.99 -3.48
C ILE A 55 11.54 10.00 -2.34
N GLN A 56 11.19 11.18 -1.81
CA GLN A 56 10.20 11.31 -0.73
C GLN A 56 8.82 10.80 -1.15
N ASN A 57 8.41 11.10 -2.39
CA ASN A 57 7.16 10.58 -2.96
C ASN A 57 7.19 9.04 -3.09
N ALA A 58 8.29 8.46 -3.59
CA ALA A 58 8.45 7.02 -3.69
C ALA A 58 8.43 6.33 -2.31
N GLN A 59 9.10 6.92 -1.31
CA GLN A 59 9.09 6.43 0.07
C GLN A 59 7.69 6.50 0.67
N THR A 60 6.99 7.63 0.52
CA THR A 60 5.64 7.82 1.06
C THR A 60 4.66 6.83 0.45
N ASN A 61 4.75 6.58 -0.86
CA ASN A 61 3.92 5.59 -1.54
C ASN A 61 4.18 4.16 -1.05
N ALA A 62 5.45 3.79 -0.84
CA ALA A 62 5.80 2.51 -0.24
C ALA A 62 5.28 2.38 1.19
N VAL A 63 5.41 3.42 2.03
CA VAL A 63 4.86 3.43 3.39
C VAL A 63 3.34 3.28 3.38
N ARG A 64 2.63 4.02 2.52
CA ARG A 64 1.16 3.86 2.36
C ARG A 64 0.79 2.44 1.96
N ALA A 65 1.50 1.85 1.00
CA ALA A 65 1.25 0.47 0.58
C ALA A 65 1.44 -0.52 1.74
N LEU A 66 2.50 -0.36 2.54
CA LEU A 66 2.74 -1.18 3.73
C LEU A 66 1.63 -1.00 4.78
N SER A 67 1.24 0.23 5.08
CA SER A 67 0.18 0.52 6.05
C SER A 67 -1.18 -0.02 5.62
N ASN A 68 -1.55 0.18 4.36
CA ASN A 68 -2.80 -0.36 3.79
C ASN A 68 -2.82 -1.88 3.85
N TYR A 69 -1.68 -2.51 3.56
CA TYR A 69 -1.58 -3.95 3.66
C TYR A 69 -1.69 -4.43 5.10
N LEU A 70 -0.94 -3.84 6.03
CA LEU A 70 -0.98 -4.21 7.45
C LEU A 70 -2.40 -4.12 8.00
N LEU A 71 -3.12 -3.05 7.65
CA LEU A 71 -4.52 -2.88 8.00
C LEU A 71 -5.39 -4.01 7.41
N ALA A 72 -5.21 -4.36 6.14
CA ALA A 72 -5.95 -5.45 5.50
C ALA A 72 -5.64 -6.83 6.13
N ALA A 73 -4.38 -7.08 6.48
CA ALA A 73 -3.95 -8.31 7.15
C ALA A 73 -4.52 -8.41 8.58
N GLN A 74 -4.54 -7.29 9.31
CA GLN A 74 -5.20 -7.24 10.62
C GLN A 74 -6.71 -7.42 10.50
N ALA A 75 -7.33 -6.83 9.47
CA ALA A 75 -8.76 -7.00 9.18
C ALA A 75 -9.13 -8.47 8.89
N SER A 76 -8.24 -9.27 8.30
CA SER A 76 -8.47 -10.71 8.12
C SER A 76 -8.33 -11.53 9.40
N THR A 77 -7.59 -11.02 10.39
CA THR A 77 -7.35 -11.71 11.66
C THR A 77 -8.36 -11.30 12.75
N ASP A 78 -8.79 -10.04 12.74
CA ASP A 78 -9.77 -9.47 13.67
C ASP A 78 -11.13 -9.26 12.97
N LYS A 79 -12.14 -10.03 13.40
CA LYS A 79 -13.50 -9.98 12.84
C LYS A 79 -14.14 -8.59 12.92
N LYS A 80 -13.83 -7.77 13.92
CA LYS A 80 -14.40 -6.42 14.06
C LYS A 80 -13.82 -5.46 13.03
N VAL A 81 -12.49 -5.51 12.82
CA VAL A 81 -11.80 -4.70 11.81
C VAL A 81 -12.18 -5.17 10.40
N GLY A 82 -12.31 -6.48 10.19
CA GLY A 82 -12.81 -7.06 8.94
C GLY A 82 -14.22 -6.62 8.58
N SER A 83 -15.14 -6.58 9.55
CA SER A 83 -16.50 -6.08 9.34
C SER A 83 -16.50 -4.59 8.99
N ALA A 84 -15.80 -3.77 9.77
CA ALA A 84 -15.72 -2.33 9.53
C ALA A 84 -15.11 -2.01 8.14
N MET A 85 -14.10 -2.76 7.71
CA MET A 85 -13.48 -2.62 6.39
C MET A 85 -14.44 -2.99 5.26
N LYS A 86 -15.23 -4.07 5.43
CA LYS A 86 -16.28 -4.45 4.47
C LYS A 86 -17.37 -3.39 4.38
N ASP A 87 -17.80 -2.84 5.51
CA ASP A 87 -18.82 -1.79 5.55
C ASP A 87 -18.34 -0.49 4.88
N TYR A 88 -17.08 -0.11 5.11
CA TYR A 88 -16.45 1.01 4.42
C TYR A 88 -16.35 0.77 2.91
N THR A 89 -15.92 -0.42 2.50
CA THR A 89 -15.81 -0.81 1.09
C THR A 89 -17.19 -0.81 0.41
N MET A 90 -18.22 -1.32 1.08
CA MET A 90 -19.58 -1.36 0.56
C MET A 90 -20.19 0.05 0.45
N ARG A 91 -19.95 0.92 1.42
CA ARG A 91 -20.40 2.33 1.38
C ARG A 91 -19.72 3.12 0.25
N SER A 92 -18.41 3.01 0.12
CA SER A 92 -17.65 3.67 -0.94
C SER A 92 -18.05 3.16 -2.34
N MET A 93 -18.33 1.87 -2.50
CA MET A 93 -18.90 1.32 -3.74
C MET A 93 -20.31 1.86 -4.02
N LYS A 94 -21.15 2.03 -2.99
CA LYS A 94 -22.51 2.58 -3.13
C LYS A 94 -22.48 4.06 -3.53
N GLU A 95 -21.60 4.87 -2.94
CA GLU A 95 -21.36 6.25 -3.36
C GLU A 95 -20.85 6.34 -4.80
N ALA A 96 -19.84 5.55 -5.16
CA ALA A 96 -19.30 5.54 -6.52
C ALA A 96 -20.35 5.14 -7.58
N LYS A 97 -21.29 4.25 -7.21
CA LYS A 97 -22.41 3.85 -8.09
C LYS A 97 -23.50 4.92 -8.15
N SER A 98 -23.75 5.65 -7.05
CA SER A 98 -24.66 6.79 -7.00
C SER A 98 -24.18 7.95 -7.88
N ILE A 99 -22.89 8.27 -7.82
CA ILE A 99 -22.29 9.34 -8.63
C ILE A 99 -22.40 9.01 -10.13
N LYS A 100 -22.15 7.76 -10.52
CA LYS A 100 -22.32 7.33 -11.93
C LYS A 100 -23.76 7.40 -12.42
N HIS A 101 -24.74 7.19 -11.54
CA HIS A 101 -26.16 7.29 -11.87
C HIS A 101 -26.61 8.76 -12.01
N ASP A 102 -26.07 9.69 -11.20
CA ASP A 102 -26.37 11.12 -11.27
C ASP A 102 -25.77 11.79 -12.52
N VAL A 103 -24.54 11.38 -12.92
CA VAL A 103 -23.90 11.88 -14.15
C VAL A 103 -24.70 11.46 -15.39
N ASN A 104 -25.22 10.23 -15.44
CA ASN A 104 -25.97 9.73 -16.60
C ASN A 104 -27.40 10.28 -16.71
N LYS A 105 -27.89 11.05 -15.72
CA LYS A 105 -29.23 11.66 -15.72
C LYS A 105 -29.21 13.15 -16.08
N LYS A 106 -28.05 13.79 -16.08
CA LYS A 106 -27.90 15.21 -16.47
C LYS A 106 -27.71 15.44 -17.97
N ASP A 107 -27.51 14.37 -18.75
CA ASP A 107 -27.27 14.42 -20.19
C ASP A 107 -28.46 13.84 -21.02
N SER A 108 -29.69 13.86 -20.49
CA SER A 108 -30.91 13.46 -21.22
C SER A 108 -32.08 14.41 -20.96
#